data_AF-A0AAW2J8E2-F1
#
_entry.id   AF-A0AAW2J8E2-F1
#
_cell.length_a   1.000
_cell.length_b   1.000
_cell.length_c   1.000
_cell.angle_alpha   90.00
_cell.angle_beta   90.00
_cell.angle_gamma   90.00
#
_symmetry.space_group_name_H-M   'P 1'
#
loop_
_entity.id
_entity.type
_entity.pdbx_description
1 polymer ?
#
loop_
_entity_poly.entity_id
_entity_poly.type
_entity_poly.pdbx_seq_one_letter_code
_entity_poly.pdbx_strand_id
1 'polypeptide(L)'
;MPYNRVAFSPLKIRLGGTLQDKVIYQTEDKPEPCIPFAKNSSQMFGFTGGCLPLVRWDELNSFFNQSGALVIFGLNALKGKAIQPNNTATGPWDSSNAASLIRYTVKRGYNIYAWELGSDEHLIDRILNPTVLDNGGDVFRNLHNVIRTSANSATAWVGEAGGAYNSGRNGVTNAFVFSFWYLDQLGLASTYDTRTYCRQTLIGGNYGLLNTTTFAPNPDYYSALLWHRLMGRNVLSTNFSGNRTLRAYAHCAKQSQGITLLLINIDGNTTVHAKVNFNSSLTSLRKHRHHRHRSTATPLHNKQVSGKVREEYHLTPTDGNIQSRTVLLNGKALTVDSSGLIPVLEPVRVNSSEPIRVAPYSVVFVHMPNAAVPACR
;
A
#
# COMPACT_ATOMS: atom_id res chain seq x y z
N MET A 1 -2.52 16.22 -14.15
CA MET A 1 -1.94 15.03 -13.48
C MET A 1 -0.49 14.64 -13.87
N PRO A 2 0.36 15.42 -14.56
CA PRO A 2 1.73 14.97 -14.87
C PRO A 2 2.68 14.86 -13.66
N TYR A 3 2.29 15.35 -12.47
CA TYR A 3 3.19 15.50 -11.32
C TYR A 3 3.17 14.35 -10.30
N ASN A 4 2.19 13.42 -10.38
CA ASN A 4 2.23 12.15 -9.63
C ASN A 4 3.06 11.06 -10.33
N ARG A 5 3.65 11.34 -11.51
CA ARG A 5 4.36 10.36 -12.37
C ARG A 5 5.52 9.64 -11.69
N VAL A 6 6.11 10.20 -10.63
CA VAL A 6 7.31 9.62 -9.97
C VAL A 6 7.07 9.21 -8.52
N ALA A 7 6.02 9.73 -7.86
CA ALA A 7 5.86 9.59 -6.41
C ALA A 7 5.81 8.11 -5.98
N PHE A 8 5.14 7.26 -6.77
CA PHE A 8 5.01 5.83 -6.52
C PHE A 8 5.76 4.95 -7.53
N SER A 9 6.70 5.50 -8.31
CA SER A 9 7.39 4.69 -9.33
C SER A 9 8.28 3.58 -8.70
N PRO A 10 8.24 2.33 -9.20
CA PRO A 10 7.28 1.81 -10.18
C PRO A 10 5.90 1.56 -9.53
N LEU A 11 4.85 2.15 -10.11
CA LEU A 11 3.46 2.03 -9.65
C LEU A 11 2.76 0.87 -10.36
N LYS A 12 1.94 0.10 -9.64
CA LYS A 12 0.98 -0.83 -10.27
C LYS A 12 -0.43 -0.24 -10.20
N ILE A 13 -1.18 -0.29 -11.30
CA ILE A 13 -2.59 0.11 -11.34
C ILE A 13 -3.41 -1.10 -11.73
N ARG A 14 -4.31 -1.54 -10.84
CA ARG A 14 -5.31 -2.56 -11.12
C ARG A 14 -6.63 -1.88 -11.48
N LEU A 15 -7.06 -2.01 -12.73
CA LEU A 15 -8.34 -1.51 -13.22
C LEU A 15 -9.33 -2.67 -13.26
N GLY A 16 -10.18 -2.73 -12.24
CA GLY A 16 -11.15 -3.81 -12.00
C GLY A 16 -12.04 -3.49 -10.81
N GLY A 17 -12.88 -4.45 -10.42
CA GLY A 17 -13.86 -4.32 -9.34
C GLY A 17 -15.21 -4.89 -9.75
N THR A 18 -16.26 -4.72 -8.94
CA THR A 18 -17.56 -5.36 -9.14
C THR A 18 -18.16 -5.22 -10.54
N LEU A 19 -18.00 -4.05 -11.19
CA LEU A 19 -18.56 -3.80 -12.53
C LEU A 19 -17.76 -4.41 -13.67
N GLN A 20 -16.57 -4.96 -13.42
CA GLN A 20 -15.77 -5.61 -14.46
C GLN A 20 -16.50 -6.82 -15.06
N ASP A 21 -17.34 -7.50 -14.27
CA ASP A 21 -18.12 -8.66 -14.73
C ASP A 21 -19.44 -8.26 -15.40
N LYS A 22 -19.69 -6.96 -15.57
CA LYS A 22 -20.85 -6.41 -16.31
C LYS A 22 -20.45 -5.55 -17.51
N VAL A 23 -19.15 -5.37 -17.76
CA VAL A 23 -18.67 -4.57 -18.88
C VAL A 23 -18.55 -5.40 -20.15
N ILE A 24 -18.99 -4.86 -21.28
CA ILE A 24 -18.72 -5.38 -22.62
C ILE A 24 -17.72 -4.44 -23.30
N TYR A 25 -16.75 -4.98 -24.02
CA TYR A 25 -15.77 -4.17 -24.74
C TYR A 25 -16.29 -3.88 -26.14
N GLN A 26 -16.27 -2.61 -26.57
CA GLN A 26 -16.52 -2.28 -27.96
C GLN A 26 -15.46 -2.94 -28.85
N THR A 27 -15.86 -3.46 -30.00
CA THR A 27 -14.97 -4.13 -30.95
C THR A 27 -14.99 -3.41 -32.29
N GLU A 28 -13.90 -3.51 -33.07
CA GLU A 28 -13.79 -2.84 -34.38
C GLU A 28 -14.88 -3.32 -35.36
N ASP A 29 -15.35 -4.55 -35.20
CA ASP A 29 -16.36 -5.23 -36.02
C ASP A 29 -17.82 -4.95 -35.59
N LYS A 30 -18.04 -4.33 -34.42
CA LYS A 30 -19.39 -3.97 -33.93
C LYS A 30 -19.43 -2.50 -33.49
N PRO A 31 -19.71 -1.57 -34.43
CA PRO A 31 -19.68 -0.14 -34.18
C PRO A 31 -20.93 0.40 -33.48
N GLU A 32 -21.81 -0.47 -32.97
CA GLU A 32 -23.02 -0.05 -32.25
C GLU A 32 -22.68 0.92 -31.10
N PRO A 33 -23.56 1.89 -30.81
CA PRO A 33 -23.33 2.85 -29.74
C PRO A 33 -23.09 2.15 -28.40
N CYS A 34 -21.93 2.41 -27.82
CA CYS A 34 -21.49 1.81 -26.58
C CYS A 34 -22.24 2.48 -25.40
N ILE A 35 -23.16 1.75 -24.78
CA ILE A 35 -24.02 2.27 -23.71
C ILE A 35 -23.26 2.25 -22.37
N PRO A 36 -23.14 3.38 -21.65
CA PRO A 36 -22.48 3.42 -20.35
C PRO A 36 -23.31 2.72 -19.27
N PHE A 37 -22.66 2.36 -18.16
CA PHE A 37 -23.37 1.90 -16.96
C PHE A 37 -24.36 2.95 -16.47
N ALA A 38 -25.57 2.50 -16.11
CA ALA A 38 -26.55 3.29 -15.38
C ALA A 38 -26.91 2.59 -14.07
N LYS A 39 -27.23 3.36 -13.02
CA LYS A 39 -27.72 2.78 -11.76
C LYS A 39 -29.08 2.12 -12.00
N ASN A 40 -29.21 0.88 -11.55
CA ASN A 40 -30.46 0.14 -11.57
C ASN A 40 -30.45 -0.89 -10.42
N SER A 41 -31.14 -0.56 -9.32
CA SER A 41 -31.17 -1.38 -8.10
C SER A 41 -31.82 -2.75 -8.28
N SER A 42 -32.62 -2.94 -9.33
CA SER A 42 -33.28 -4.21 -9.63
C SER A 42 -32.39 -5.19 -10.38
N GLN A 43 -31.18 -4.77 -10.80
CA GLN A 43 -30.22 -5.63 -11.49
C GLN A 43 -29.08 -6.06 -10.57
N MET A 44 -28.44 -7.18 -10.93
CA MET A 44 -27.22 -7.65 -10.29
C MET A 44 -26.19 -6.51 -10.16
N PHE A 45 -25.62 -6.37 -8.96
CA PHE A 45 -24.70 -5.30 -8.54
C PHE A 45 -25.27 -3.86 -8.56
N GLY A 46 -26.56 -3.67 -8.81
CA GLY A 46 -27.22 -2.36 -8.75
C GLY A 46 -26.96 -1.44 -9.95
N PHE A 47 -26.49 -2.00 -11.08
CA PHE A 47 -26.22 -1.27 -12.32
C PHE A 47 -26.74 -2.03 -13.54
N THR A 48 -26.94 -1.35 -14.67
CA THR A 48 -27.15 -2.00 -15.97
C THR A 48 -25.91 -2.75 -16.44
N GLY A 49 -25.99 -3.47 -17.56
CA GLY A 49 -24.80 -3.74 -18.36
C GLY A 49 -24.19 -2.41 -18.83
N GLY A 50 -22.87 -2.40 -19.01
CA GLY A 50 -22.16 -1.23 -19.51
C GLY A 50 -21.19 -1.64 -20.59
N CYS A 51 -20.82 -0.70 -21.44
CA CYS A 51 -19.87 -0.90 -22.50
C CYS A 51 -18.66 0.04 -22.32
N LEU A 52 -17.46 -0.48 -22.57
CA LEU A 52 -16.22 0.28 -22.60
C LEU A 52 -15.88 0.63 -24.06
N PRO A 53 -15.97 1.91 -24.48
CA PRO A 53 -15.64 2.31 -25.84
C PRO A 53 -14.15 2.16 -26.12
N LEU A 54 -13.79 1.86 -27.38
CA LEU A 54 -12.37 1.79 -27.79
C LEU A 54 -11.66 3.13 -27.58
N VAL A 55 -12.35 4.24 -27.83
CA VAL A 55 -11.82 5.59 -27.56
C VAL A 55 -11.47 5.76 -26.08
N ARG A 56 -12.31 5.24 -25.17
CA ARG A 56 -12.02 5.31 -23.73
C ARG A 56 -10.86 4.40 -23.35
N TRP A 57 -10.73 3.25 -24.01
CA TRP A 57 -9.58 2.37 -23.83
C TRP A 57 -8.27 3.02 -24.28
N ASP A 58 -8.27 3.75 -25.39
CA ASP A 58 -7.13 4.54 -25.87
C ASP A 58 -6.74 5.64 -24.89
N GLU A 59 -7.71 6.38 -24.35
CA GLU A 59 -7.47 7.40 -23.31
C GLU A 59 -6.84 6.82 -22.05
N LEU A 60 -7.34 5.67 -21.58
CA LEU A 60 -6.79 4.95 -20.44
C LEU A 60 -5.34 4.53 -20.69
N ASN A 61 -5.04 3.97 -21.86
CA ASN A 61 -3.68 3.56 -22.20
C ASN A 61 -2.73 4.74 -22.38
N SER A 62 -3.21 5.88 -22.91
CA SER A 62 -2.45 7.13 -22.92
C SER A 62 -2.09 7.58 -21.51
N PHE A 63 -3.06 7.54 -20.57
CA PHE A 63 -2.82 7.82 -19.17
C PHE A 63 -1.81 6.84 -18.54
N PHE A 64 -1.95 5.54 -18.79
CA PHE A 64 -1.05 4.51 -18.25
C PHE A 64 0.39 4.71 -18.74
N ASN A 65 0.58 4.93 -20.04
CA ASN A 65 1.88 5.20 -20.62
C ASN A 65 2.51 6.47 -20.03
N GLN A 66 1.72 7.54 -19.91
CA GLN A 66 2.16 8.78 -19.28
C GLN A 66 2.54 8.59 -17.81
N SER A 67 1.88 7.69 -17.09
CA SER A 67 2.14 7.41 -15.67
C SER A 67 3.34 6.47 -15.44
N GLY A 68 3.76 5.71 -16.45
CA GLY A 68 4.75 4.63 -16.29
C GLY A 68 4.24 3.46 -15.43
N ALA A 69 2.93 3.35 -15.21
CA ALA A 69 2.35 2.30 -14.38
C ALA A 69 2.37 0.93 -15.06
N LEU A 70 2.61 -0.11 -14.26
CA LEU A 70 2.37 -1.50 -14.65
C LEU A 70 0.87 -1.79 -14.46
N VAL A 71 0.15 -2.00 -15.57
CA VAL A 71 -1.32 -2.08 -15.57
C VAL A 71 -1.78 -3.53 -15.47
N ILE A 72 -2.70 -3.78 -14.54
CA ILE A 72 -3.42 -5.04 -14.41
C ILE A 72 -4.89 -4.76 -14.75
N PHE A 73 -5.49 -5.51 -15.67
CA PHE A 73 -6.86 -5.26 -16.12
C PHE A 73 -7.78 -6.46 -15.86
N GLY A 74 -8.92 -6.23 -15.22
CA GLY A 74 -9.94 -7.24 -14.96
C GLY A 74 -10.87 -7.47 -16.16
N LEU A 75 -10.89 -8.71 -16.65
CA LEU A 75 -11.77 -9.16 -17.72
C LEU A 75 -13.13 -9.59 -17.16
N ASN A 76 -14.18 -9.42 -17.97
CA ASN A 76 -15.53 -9.87 -17.64
C ASN A 76 -15.63 -11.41 -17.67
N ALA A 77 -15.77 -12.03 -16.50
CA ALA A 77 -15.91 -13.48 -16.35
C ALA A 77 -17.34 -14.01 -16.56
N LEU A 78 -18.34 -13.13 -16.54
CA LEU A 78 -19.75 -13.48 -16.71
C LEU A 78 -20.21 -13.48 -18.17
N LYS A 79 -19.38 -13.00 -19.11
CA LYS A 79 -19.73 -12.99 -20.53
C LYS A 79 -20.06 -14.40 -21.03
N GLY A 80 -21.27 -14.57 -21.60
CA GLY A 80 -21.76 -15.84 -22.15
C GLY A 80 -22.37 -16.79 -21.12
N LYS A 81 -22.25 -16.50 -19.82
CA LYS A 81 -22.87 -17.29 -18.75
C LYS A 81 -24.33 -16.90 -18.55
N ALA A 82 -25.15 -17.88 -18.16
CA ALA A 82 -26.52 -17.66 -17.73
C ALA A 82 -26.54 -17.30 -16.24
N ILE A 83 -27.17 -16.18 -15.88
CA ILE A 83 -27.35 -15.77 -14.50
C ILE A 83 -28.68 -16.33 -13.99
N GLN A 84 -28.62 -17.12 -12.92
CA GLN A 84 -29.78 -17.73 -12.29
C GLN A 84 -30.46 -16.77 -11.30
N PRO A 85 -31.72 -17.00 -10.91
CA PRO A 85 -32.44 -16.14 -9.96
C PRO A 85 -31.78 -16.00 -8.58
N ASN A 86 -30.98 -16.98 -8.16
CA ASN A 86 -30.17 -16.94 -6.94
C ASN A 86 -28.80 -16.25 -7.14
N ASN A 87 -28.62 -15.52 -8.25
CA ASN A 87 -27.40 -14.85 -8.66
C ASN A 87 -26.19 -15.77 -8.95
N THR A 88 -26.37 -17.08 -9.12
CA THR A 88 -25.27 -17.95 -9.57
C THR A 88 -25.12 -17.92 -11.08
N ALA A 89 -23.88 -17.94 -11.55
CA ALA A 89 -23.56 -17.99 -12.98
C ALA A 89 -23.29 -19.43 -13.45
N THR A 90 -24.02 -19.89 -14.47
CA THR A 90 -23.84 -21.23 -15.06
C THR A 90 -23.49 -21.16 -16.55
N GLY A 91 -22.88 -22.23 -17.07
CA GLY A 91 -22.48 -22.32 -18.47
C GLY A 91 -21.02 -21.89 -18.75
N PRO A 92 -20.56 -22.10 -19.99
CA PRO A 92 -19.20 -21.77 -20.41
C PRO A 92 -18.99 -20.26 -20.49
N TRP A 93 -17.75 -19.83 -20.31
CA TRP A 93 -17.36 -18.43 -20.55
C TRP A 93 -17.15 -18.20 -22.04
N ASP A 94 -17.76 -17.15 -22.60
CA ASP A 94 -17.53 -16.69 -23.96
C ASP A 94 -16.38 -15.68 -23.98
N SER A 95 -15.21 -16.14 -24.40
CA SER A 95 -13.99 -15.35 -24.43
C SER A 95 -13.88 -14.40 -25.64
N SER A 96 -14.81 -14.45 -26.60
CA SER A 96 -14.70 -13.72 -27.87
C SER A 96 -14.55 -12.21 -27.67
N ASN A 97 -15.31 -11.62 -26.75
CA ASN A 97 -15.26 -10.19 -26.46
C ASN A 97 -13.92 -9.77 -25.83
N ALA A 98 -13.42 -10.55 -24.87
CA ALA A 98 -12.11 -10.32 -24.27
C ALA A 98 -10.98 -10.49 -25.29
N ALA A 99 -11.05 -11.51 -26.15
CA ALA A 99 -10.08 -11.74 -27.21
C ALA A 99 -10.02 -10.56 -28.20
N SER A 100 -11.17 -9.98 -28.56
CA SER A 100 -11.20 -8.79 -29.43
C SER A 100 -10.53 -7.57 -28.77
N LEU A 101 -10.78 -7.30 -27.48
CA LEU A 101 -10.09 -6.22 -26.76
C LEU A 101 -8.58 -6.45 -26.68
N ILE A 102 -8.14 -7.68 -26.37
CA ILE A 102 -6.72 -8.03 -26.29
C ILE A 102 -6.05 -7.86 -27.66
N ARG A 103 -6.69 -8.33 -28.74
CA ARG A 103 -6.19 -8.13 -30.12
C ARG A 103 -6.06 -6.66 -30.46
N TYR A 104 -7.07 -5.84 -30.14
CA TYR A 104 -7.01 -4.40 -30.34
C TYR A 104 -5.85 -3.77 -29.54
N THR A 105 -5.71 -4.15 -28.27
CA THR A 105 -4.63 -3.69 -27.37
C THR A 105 -3.25 -3.99 -27.96
N VAL A 106 -3.02 -5.22 -28.43
CA VAL A 106 -1.78 -5.64 -29.08
C VAL A 106 -1.55 -4.86 -30.40
N LYS A 107 -2.59 -4.73 -31.24
CA LYS A 107 -2.54 -4.00 -32.51
C LYS A 107 -2.14 -2.53 -32.32
N ARG A 108 -2.58 -1.90 -31.22
CA ARG A 108 -2.24 -0.51 -30.87
C ARG A 108 -0.87 -0.36 -30.20
N GLY A 109 -0.18 -1.47 -29.91
CA GLY A 109 1.10 -1.48 -29.20
C GLY A 109 0.99 -1.13 -27.72
N TYR A 110 -0.19 -1.30 -27.13
CA TYR A 110 -0.40 -1.05 -25.70
C TYR A 110 0.13 -2.19 -24.85
N ASN A 111 0.74 -1.86 -23.71
CA ASN A 111 1.31 -2.83 -22.80
C ASN A 111 0.41 -3.01 -21.57
N ILE A 112 -0.09 -4.23 -21.37
CA ILE A 112 -0.83 -4.62 -20.17
C ILE A 112 0.02 -5.65 -19.45
N TYR A 113 0.40 -5.34 -18.21
CA TYR A 113 1.32 -6.16 -17.42
C TYR A 113 0.69 -7.48 -16.98
N ALA A 114 -0.60 -7.50 -16.67
CA ALA A 114 -1.35 -8.73 -16.41
C ALA A 114 -2.85 -8.56 -16.69
N TRP A 115 -3.52 -9.69 -16.94
CA TRP A 115 -4.98 -9.77 -17.05
C TRP A 115 -5.52 -10.58 -15.86
N GLU A 116 -6.60 -10.10 -15.25
CA GLU A 116 -7.37 -10.82 -14.23
C GLU A 116 -8.70 -11.29 -14.85
N LEU A 117 -9.33 -12.31 -14.26
CA LEU A 117 -10.66 -12.79 -14.70
C LEU A 117 -11.52 -13.05 -13.46
N GLY A 118 -12.61 -12.30 -13.33
CA GLY A 118 -13.61 -12.48 -12.27
C GLY A 118 -13.37 -11.64 -11.01
N SER A 119 -14.48 -11.21 -10.40
CA SER A 119 -14.58 -10.56 -9.09
C SER A 119 -15.35 -11.50 -8.14
N ASP A 120 -15.11 -11.43 -6.82
CA ASP A 120 -15.81 -12.31 -5.86
C ASP A 120 -17.32 -11.98 -5.82
N GLU A 121 -18.15 -12.92 -6.27
CA GLU A 121 -19.61 -12.82 -6.36
C GLU A 121 -20.31 -13.00 -4.99
N HIS A 122 -19.59 -13.47 -3.95
CA HIS A 122 -20.12 -13.77 -2.62
C HIS A 122 -19.63 -12.81 -1.52
N LEU A 123 -19.24 -11.59 -1.92
CA LEU A 123 -18.64 -10.62 -1.00
C LEU A 123 -19.55 -10.30 0.20
N ILE A 124 -20.88 -10.20 -0.02
CA ILE A 124 -21.85 -9.87 1.04
C ILE A 124 -21.93 -10.99 2.09
N ASP A 125 -22.00 -12.25 1.67
CA ASP A 125 -22.09 -13.41 2.56
C ASP A 125 -20.81 -13.60 3.40
N ARG A 126 -19.65 -13.27 2.83
CA ARG A 126 -18.37 -13.28 3.54
C ARG A 126 -18.21 -12.09 4.50
N ILE A 127 -18.74 -10.91 4.15
CA ILE A 127 -18.69 -9.68 4.97
C ILE A 127 -19.57 -9.78 6.22
N LEU A 128 -20.72 -10.46 6.13
CA LEU A 128 -21.63 -10.63 7.27
C LEU A 128 -21.23 -11.80 8.19
N ASN A 129 -20.10 -12.45 7.93
CA ASN A 129 -19.57 -13.52 8.74
C ASN A 129 -18.49 -12.99 9.71
N PRO A 130 -18.80 -12.83 11.02
CA PRO A 130 -17.85 -12.29 11.99
C PRO A 130 -16.58 -13.16 12.14
N THR A 131 -16.69 -14.48 11.95
CA THR A 131 -15.55 -15.40 11.96
C THR A 131 -14.59 -15.17 10.78
N VAL A 132 -15.04 -14.59 9.68
CA VAL A 132 -14.18 -14.23 8.54
C VAL A 132 -13.43 -12.92 8.79
N LEU A 133 -14.03 -11.97 9.53
CA LEU A 133 -13.45 -10.64 9.79
C LEU A 133 -12.39 -10.64 10.91
N ASP A 134 -12.60 -11.41 11.97
CA ASP A 134 -11.67 -11.49 13.11
C ASP A 134 -10.32 -12.15 12.75
N ASN A 135 -10.25 -12.77 11.57
CA ASN A 135 -9.17 -13.63 11.12
C ASN A 135 -8.25 -12.97 10.06
N GLY A 136 -8.23 -11.64 9.90
CA GLY A 136 -7.42 -10.98 8.86
C GLY A 136 -5.93 -11.39 8.85
N GLY A 137 -5.29 -11.48 10.02
CA GLY A 137 -3.92 -12.00 10.15
C GLY A 137 -3.82 -13.51 9.89
N ASP A 138 -4.87 -14.26 10.21
CA ASP A 138 -4.96 -15.70 10.00
C ASP A 138 -5.10 -16.04 8.52
N VAL A 139 -5.80 -15.21 7.73
CA VAL A 139 -5.88 -15.35 6.27
C VAL A 139 -4.49 -15.25 5.64
N PHE A 140 -3.72 -14.22 6.00
CA PHE A 140 -2.35 -14.08 5.51
C PHE A 140 -1.46 -15.24 5.95
N ARG A 141 -1.54 -15.65 7.23
CA ARG A 141 -0.77 -16.79 7.76
C ARG A 141 -1.14 -18.12 7.09
N ASN A 142 -2.43 -18.38 6.88
CA ASN A 142 -2.93 -19.61 6.27
C ASN A 142 -2.56 -19.65 4.78
N LEU A 143 -2.72 -18.54 4.05
CA LEU A 143 -2.30 -18.44 2.66
C LEU A 143 -0.78 -18.64 2.52
N HIS A 144 0.01 -18.00 3.38
CA HIS A 144 1.46 -18.17 3.42
C HIS A 144 1.83 -19.64 3.66
N ASN A 145 1.18 -20.31 4.62
CA ASN A 145 1.42 -21.72 4.90
C ASN A 145 1.09 -22.61 3.70
N VAL A 146 -0.05 -22.41 3.05
CA VAL A 146 -0.46 -23.17 1.85
C VAL A 146 0.57 -23.01 0.73
N ILE A 147 0.99 -21.78 0.44
CA ILE A 147 2.00 -21.49 -0.60
C ILE A 147 3.34 -22.15 -0.25
N ARG A 148 3.81 -21.97 0.99
CA ARG A 148 5.08 -22.53 1.47
C ARG A 148 5.14 -24.06 1.39
N THR A 149 4.01 -24.74 1.63
CA THR A 149 3.92 -26.21 1.55
C THR A 149 3.58 -26.72 0.15
N SER A 150 3.27 -25.84 -0.79
CA SER A 150 2.98 -26.24 -2.18
C SER A 150 4.27 -26.54 -2.94
N ALA A 151 4.20 -27.46 -3.91
CA ALA A 151 5.32 -27.77 -4.79
C ALA A 151 5.60 -26.66 -5.84
N ASN A 152 4.80 -25.60 -5.87
CA ASN A 152 4.85 -24.53 -6.87
C ASN A 152 5.41 -23.24 -6.28
N SER A 153 6.08 -22.42 -7.10
CA SER A 153 6.61 -21.11 -6.71
C SER A 153 5.55 -20.00 -6.75
N ALA A 154 4.37 -20.26 -6.17
CA ALA A 154 3.27 -19.28 -6.14
C ALA A 154 3.63 -18.09 -5.23
N THR A 155 3.01 -16.93 -5.48
CA THR A 155 3.22 -15.70 -4.71
C THR A 155 1.88 -15.07 -4.36
N ALA A 156 1.71 -14.66 -3.11
CA ALA A 156 0.48 -14.01 -2.64
C ALA A 156 0.43 -12.52 -2.99
N TRP A 157 -0.67 -12.08 -3.58
CA TRP A 157 -0.98 -10.67 -3.83
C TRP A 157 -2.34 -10.34 -3.22
N VAL A 158 -2.46 -9.18 -2.58
CA VAL A 158 -3.76 -8.56 -2.30
C VAL A 158 -4.15 -7.78 -3.55
N GLY A 159 -5.07 -8.33 -4.35
CA GLY A 159 -5.52 -7.74 -5.62
C GLY A 159 -6.47 -6.55 -5.46
N GLU A 160 -7.13 -6.43 -4.31
CA GLU A 160 -7.96 -5.29 -3.92
C GLU A 160 -8.14 -5.25 -2.40
N ALA A 161 -7.93 -4.09 -1.76
CA ALA A 161 -8.31 -3.88 -0.37
C ALA A 161 -8.57 -2.40 -0.07
N GLY A 162 -9.71 -2.09 0.55
CA GLY A 162 -10.11 -0.72 0.91
C GLY A 162 -10.52 -0.55 2.37
N GLY A 163 -10.49 -1.61 3.17
CA GLY A 163 -10.79 -1.68 4.62
C GLY A 163 -12.23 -1.40 5.04
N ALA A 164 -12.99 -0.69 4.22
CA ALA A 164 -14.43 -0.55 4.33
C ALA A 164 -15.06 -0.71 2.93
N TYR A 165 -16.12 -1.52 2.84
CA TYR A 165 -16.88 -1.72 1.62
C TYR A 165 -17.80 -0.50 1.33
N ASN A 166 -18.56 -0.54 0.23
CA ASN A 166 -19.51 0.53 -0.16
C ASN A 166 -18.89 1.94 -0.26
N SER A 167 -17.73 2.05 -0.90
CA SER A 167 -16.99 3.31 -1.09
C SER A 167 -16.45 3.94 0.19
N GLY A 168 -16.41 3.23 1.31
CA GLY A 168 -15.91 3.76 2.58
C GLY A 168 -16.78 4.87 3.18
N ARG A 169 -16.30 5.49 4.25
CA ARG A 169 -17.07 6.45 5.06
C ARG A 169 -16.38 7.80 5.15
N ASN A 170 -17.12 8.85 4.82
CA ASN A 170 -16.65 10.21 4.97
C ASN A 170 -16.32 10.55 6.45
N GLY A 171 -15.20 11.23 6.69
CA GLY A 171 -14.69 11.55 8.04
C GLY A 171 -13.96 10.38 8.70
N VAL A 172 -13.87 9.23 8.02
CA VAL A 172 -13.16 8.04 8.50
C VAL A 172 -12.14 7.62 7.46
N THR A 173 -12.56 7.05 6.32
CA THR A 173 -11.65 6.43 5.34
C THR A 173 -10.91 7.45 4.46
N ASN A 174 -11.32 8.71 4.48
CA ASN A 174 -10.61 9.85 3.87
C ASN A 174 -9.91 10.74 4.91
N ALA A 175 -9.84 10.29 6.17
CA ALA A 175 -9.25 11.03 7.28
C ALA A 175 -8.04 10.29 7.86
N PHE A 176 -7.30 10.98 8.74
CA PHE A 176 -6.05 10.47 9.31
C PHE A 176 -6.22 9.15 10.07
N VAL A 177 -7.35 8.96 10.76
CA VAL A 177 -7.66 7.73 11.51
C VAL A 177 -7.51 6.46 10.68
N PHE A 178 -7.73 6.54 9.36
CA PHE A 178 -7.64 5.37 8.49
C PHE A 178 -6.20 4.98 8.12
N SER A 179 -5.24 5.89 8.31
CA SER A 179 -3.82 5.59 8.10
C SER A 179 -3.31 4.53 9.07
N PHE A 180 -3.89 4.43 10.27
CA PHE A 180 -3.58 3.35 11.20
C PHE A 180 -3.89 1.98 10.59
N TRP A 181 -5.12 1.79 10.09
CA TRP A 181 -5.53 0.55 9.45
C TRP A 181 -4.68 0.28 8.21
N TYR A 182 -4.49 1.28 7.36
CA TYR A 182 -3.82 1.07 6.08
C TYR A 182 -2.36 0.65 6.23
N LEU A 183 -1.58 1.38 7.05
CA LEU A 183 -0.18 1.06 7.28
C LEU A 183 -0.02 -0.26 8.05
N ASP A 184 -0.96 -0.56 8.93
CA ASP A 184 -1.00 -1.83 9.62
C ASP A 184 -1.21 -3.02 8.67
N GLN A 185 -2.13 -2.88 7.71
CA GLN A 185 -2.33 -3.90 6.68
C GLN A 185 -1.11 -4.10 5.78
N LEU A 186 -0.42 -3.02 5.41
CA LEU A 186 0.83 -3.13 4.65
C LEU A 186 1.90 -3.88 5.46
N GLY A 187 2.02 -3.58 6.76
CA GLY A 187 2.94 -4.28 7.67
C GLY A 187 2.60 -5.75 7.89
N LEU A 188 1.33 -6.09 8.08
CA LEU A 188 0.88 -7.48 8.21
C LEU A 188 1.09 -8.27 6.92
N ALA A 189 0.65 -7.72 5.79
CA ALA A 189 0.78 -8.36 4.49
C ALA A 189 2.26 -8.68 4.18
N SER A 190 3.17 -7.72 4.42
CA SER A 190 4.61 -7.93 4.20
C SER A 190 5.19 -9.01 5.13
N THR A 191 4.77 -9.04 6.40
CA THR A 191 5.22 -10.04 7.38
C THR A 191 4.90 -11.48 6.96
N TYR A 192 3.87 -11.68 6.14
CA TYR A 192 3.45 -12.98 5.62
C TYR A 192 3.81 -13.20 4.13
N ASP A 193 4.86 -12.53 3.62
CA ASP A 193 5.36 -12.62 2.24
C ASP A 193 4.31 -12.33 1.15
N THR A 194 3.35 -11.44 1.46
CA THR A 194 2.48 -10.88 0.41
C THR A 194 3.24 -9.82 -0.36
N ARG A 195 3.50 -10.07 -1.65
CA ARG A 195 4.45 -9.27 -2.45
C ARG A 195 3.85 -8.05 -3.13
N THR A 196 2.53 -7.99 -3.27
CA THR A 196 1.82 -6.84 -3.84
C THR A 196 0.56 -6.55 -3.03
N TYR A 197 0.28 -5.26 -2.82
CA TYR A 197 -0.93 -4.79 -2.16
C TYR A 197 -1.59 -3.70 -3.01
N CYS A 198 -2.73 -4.02 -3.60
CA CYS A 198 -3.52 -3.10 -4.43
C CYS A 198 -4.55 -2.38 -3.56
N ARG A 199 -4.24 -1.14 -3.17
CA ARG A 199 -5.14 -0.28 -2.39
C ARG A 199 -6.32 0.19 -3.25
N GLN A 200 -7.53 -0.18 -2.85
CA GLN A 200 -8.77 0.41 -3.31
C GLN A 200 -8.94 1.77 -2.62
N THR A 201 -8.84 2.91 -3.31
CA THR A 201 -8.48 3.13 -4.73
C THR A 201 -7.53 4.31 -4.82
N LEU A 202 -6.81 4.47 -5.93
CA LEU A 202 -6.10 5.71 -6.23
C LEU A 202 -7.06 6.91 -6.23
N ILE A 203 -8.24 6.75 -6.85
CA ILE A 203 -9.29 7.76 -6.92
C ILE A 203 -10.67 7.11 -6.99
N GLY A 204 -11.64 7.67 -6.26
CA GLY A 204 -13.00 7.15 -6.17
C GLY A 204 -13.39 6.78 -4.73
N GLY A 205 -14.65 7.02 -4.37
CA GLY A 205 -15.15 6.79 -3.01
C GLY A 205 -14.46 7.61 -1.93
N ASN A 206 -14.88 7.40 -0.68
CA ASN A 206 -14.29 8.01 0.51
C ASN A 206 -12.97 7.34 0.93
N TYR A 207 -12.61 6.16 0.41
CA TYR A 207 -11.32 5.51 0.71
C TYR A 207 -10.22 5.88 -0.29
N GLY A 208 -10.52 6.74 -1.27
CA GLY A 208 -9.60 7.11 -2.34
C GLY A 208 -8.36 7.82 -1.79
N LEU A 209 -7.18 7.52 -2.34
CA LEU A 209 -5.94 8.24 -1.98
C LEU A 209 -5.99 9.70 -2.45
N LEU A 210 -6.71 9.98 -3.53
CA LEU A 210 -6.97 11.33 -4.02
C LEU A 210 -8.45 11.69 -3.84
N ASN A 211 -8.70 12.95 -3.46
CA ASN A 211 -10.03 13.53 -3.47
C ASN A 211 -10.61 13.49 -4.90
N THR A 212 -11.87 13.07 -5.03
CA THR A 212 -12.52 12.87 -6.33
C THR A 212 -12.77 14.16 -7.11
N THR A 213 -12.87 15.30 -6.42
CA THR A 213 -13.21 16.59 -7.03
C THR A 213 -11.98 17.46 -7.19
N THR A 214 -11.14 17.55 -6.16
CA THR A 214 -9.99 18.45 -6.16
C THR A 214 -8.69 17.75 -6.58
N PHE A 215 -8.68 16.41 -6.62
CA PHE A 215 -7.47 15.59 -6.77
C PHE A 215 -6.40 15.83 -5.69
N ALA A 216 -6.72 16.57 -4.63
CA ALA A 216 -5.83 16.76 -3.50
C ALA A 216 -5.61 15.41 -2.79
N PRO A 217 -4.38 15.10 -2.33
CA PRO A 217 -4.10 13.89 -1.57
C PRO A 217 -4.85 13.86 -0.24
N ASN A 218 -5.51 12.74 0.06
CA ASN A 218 -6.00 12.42 1.40
C ASN A 218 -4.84 11.92 2.30
N PRO A 219 -4.99 11.87 3.64
CA PRO A 219 -3.91 11.46 4.56
C PRO A 219 -3.20 10.16 4.19
N ASP A 220 -3.95 9.15 3.76
CA ASP A 220 -3.41 7.84 3.36
C ASP A 220 -2.46 7.89 2.16
N TYR A 221 -2.56 8.91 1.31
CA TYR A 221 -1.60 9.13 0.22
C TYR A 221 -0.20 9.38 0.78
N TYR A 222 -0.08 10.25 1.79
CA TYR A 222 1.20 10.56 2.42
C TYR A 222 1.75 9.40 3.24
N SER A 223 0.86 8.65 3.91
CA SER A 223 1.19 7.39 4.60
C SER A 223 1.78 6.38 3.62
N ALA A 224 1.12 6.14 2.48
CA ALA A 224 1.65 5.26 1.42
C ALA A 224 2.94 5.81 0.81
N LEU A 225 3.08 7.13 0.65
CA LEU A 225 4.26 7.72 0.05
C LEU A 225 5.50 7.54 0.93
N LEU A 226 5.37 7.72 2.25
CA LEU A 226 6.47 7.42 3.20
C LEU A 226 6.79 5.94 3.23
N TRP A 227 5.78 5.07 3.28
CA TRP A 227 5.98 3.63 3.15
C TRP A 227 6.77 3.30 1.87
N HIS A 228 6.32 3.82 0.72
CA HIS A 228 6.98 3.60 -0.56
C HIS A 228 8.39 4.15 -0.61
N ARG A 229 8.70 5.26 0.04
CA ARG A 229 10.06 5.85 0.01
C ARG A 229 11.02 5.14 0.97
N LEU A 230 10.54 4.70 2.13
CA LEU A 230 11.40 4.29 3.24
C LEU A 230 11.47 2.77 3.45
N MET A 231 10.36 2.05 3.27
CA MET A 231 10.27 0.62 3.56
C MET A 231 10.77 -0.21 2.37
N GLY A 232 11.86 -0.96 2.58
CA GLY A 232 12.45 -1.81 1.55
C GLY A 232 11.72 -3.14 1.35
N ARG A 233 12.22 -3.96 0.43
CA ARG A 233 11.60 -5.25 0.06
C ARG A 233 11.89 -6.38 1.05
N ASN A 234 13.00 -6.28 1.78
CA ASN A 234 13.40 -7.30 2.75
C ASN A 234 12.75 -7.00 4.10
N VAL A 235 11.78 -7.81 4.49
CA VAL A 235 11.05 -7.70 5.76
C VAL A 235 11.86 -8.34 6.87
N LEU A 236 11.93 -7.67 8.03
CA LEU A 236 12.64 -8.15 9.20
C LEU A 236 11.64 -8.66 10.25
N SER A 237 12.02 -9.74 10.93
CA SER A 237 11.27 -10.21 12.09
C SER A 237 11.31 -9.17 13.20
N THR A 238 10.13 -8.67 13.58
CA THR A 238 9.96 -7.64 14.61
C THR A 238 9.18 -8.25 15.76
N ASN A 239 9.73 -8.16 16.97
CA ASN A 239 9.00 -8.46 18.19
C ASN A 239 8.89 -7.17 19.02
N PHE A 240 7.74 -6.96 19.64
CA PHE A 240 7.47 -5.81 20.48
C PHE A 240 7.06 -6.28 21.88
N SER A 241 7.79 -5.81 22.89
CA SER A 241 7.45 -5.99 24.30
C SER A 241 6.77 -4.73 24.83
N GLY A 242 5.44 -4.75 24.95
CA GLY A 242 4.66 -3.63 25.48
C GLY A 242 3.16 -3.79 25.23
N ASN A 243 2.42 -2.68 25.24
CA ASN A 243 0.98 -2.66 25.01
C ASN A 243 0.62 -2.94 23.54
N ARG A 244 -0.41 -3.75 23.30
CA ARG A 244 -0.95 -4.09 21.97
C ARG A 244 -1.44 -2.87 21.17
N THR A 245 -1.62 -1.72 21.81
CA THR A 245 -1.93 -0.44 21.15
C THR A 245 -0.75 0.19 20.41
N LEU A 246 0.48 -0.34 20.57
CA LEU A 246 1.60 -0.03 19.70
C LEU A 246 1.85 -1.18 18.73
N ARG A 247 1.90 -0.88 17.44
CA ARG A 247 2.24 -1.84 16.38
C ARG A 247 3.57 -1.46 15.77
N ALA A 248 4.41 -2.47 15.51
CA ALA A 248 5.78 -2.26 15.05
C ALA A 248 6.10 -3.19 13.88
N TYR A 249 6.68 -2.61 12.83
CA TYR A 249 7.15 -3.31 11.64
C TYR A 249 8.56 -2.84 11.28
N ALA A 250 9.39 -3.71 10.73
CA ALA A 250 10.77 -3.39 10.36
C ALA A 250 11.12 -4.00 9.01
N HIS A 251 11.75 -3.21 8.16
CA HIS A 251 12.24 -3.61 6.86
C HIS A 251 13.70 -3.13 6.72
N CYS A 252 14.47 -3.74 5.83
CA CYS A 252 15.67 -3.08 5.33
C CYS A 252 15.28 -1.75 4.66
N ALA A 253 16.16 -0.75 4.72
CA ALA A 253 15.89 0.54 4.08
C ALA A 253 15.82 0.40 2.55
N LYS A 254 14.92 1.14 1.89
CA LYS A 254 14.67 0.97 0.45
C LYS A 254 15.76 1.55 -0.46
N GLN A 255 16.29 2.71 -0.10
CA GLN A 255 17.20 3.50 -0.96
C GLN A 255 18.57 3.76 -0.31
N SER A 256 18.82 3.17 0.85
CA SER A 256 20.00 3.43 1.68
C SER A 256 20.35 2.17 2.49
N GLN A 257 21.50 2.21 3.17
CA GLN A 257 21.88 1.18 4.11
C GLN A 257 21.04 1.24 5.38
N GLY A 258 21.03 0.13 6.12
CA GLY A 258 20.40 0.05 7.44
C GLY A 258 18.94 -0.43 7.36
N ILE A 259 18.15 0.02 8.33
CA ILE A 259 16.76 -0.42 8.47
C ILE A 259 15.80 0.76 8.55
N THR A 260 14.54 0.49 8.24
CA THR A 260 13.42 1.39 8.48
C THR A 260 12.42 0.69 9.40
N LEU A 261 12.00 1.39 10.45
CA LEU A 261 10.93 0.97 11.35
C LEU A 261 9.67 1.76 11.04
N LEU A 262 8.52 1.12 11.21
CA LEU A 262 7.21 1.75 11.28
C LEU A 262 6.63 1.45 12.66
N LEU A 263 6.31 2.52 13.41
CA LEU A 263 5.63 2.44 14.70
C LEU A 263 4.26 3.12 14.58
N ILE A 264 3.20 2.43 15.00
CA ILE A 264 1.83 2.93 14.95
C ILE A 264 1.29 2.92 16.38
N ASN A 265 0.98 4.09 16.93
CA ASN A 265 0.34 4.21 18.24
C ASN A 265 -1.14 4.54 18.08
N ILE A 266 -1.99 3.57 18.40
CA ILE A 266 -3.46 3.73 18.38
C ILE A 266 -4.02 4.04 19.77
N ASP A 267 -3.17 4.28 20.78
CA ASP A 267 -3.59 4.79 22.08
C ASP A 267 -3.77 6.31 22.04
N GLY A 268 -4.88 6.81 22.59
CA GLY A 268 -5.20 8.24 22.58
C GLY A 268 -4.63 9.05 23.74
N ASN A 269 -4.10 8.38 24.76
CA ASN A 269 -3.74 9.01 26.02
C ASN A 269 -2.24 8.91 26.32
N THR A 270 -1.56 7.92 25.74
CA THR A 270 -0.22 7.53 26.16
C THR A 270 0.81 7.82 25.08
N THR A 271 1.84 8.60 25.44
CA THR A 271 3.06 8.69 24.63
C THR A 271 3.94 7.48 24.93
N VAL A 272 4.38 6.78 23.88
CA VAL A 272 5.29 5.64 24.02
C VAL A 272 6.73 6.08 23.77
N HIS A 273 7.67 5.62 24.60
CA HIS A 273 9.11 5.81 24.41
C HIS A 273 9.75 4.47 24.03
N ALA A 274 9.82 4.18 22.74
CA ALA A 274 10.30 2.90 22.22
C ALA A 274 11.83 2.86 22.16
N LYS A 275 12.42 1.76 22.63
CA LYS A 275 13.86 1.45 22.46
C LYS A 275 14.01 0.31 21.47
N VAL A 276 14.98 0.42 20.57
CA VAL A 276 15.24 -0.56 19.52
C VAL A 276 16.42 -1.42 19.93
N ASN A 277 16.20 -2.73 20.04
CA ASN A 277 17.24 -3.72 20.31
C ASN A 277 17.37 -4.65 19.10
N PHE A 278 18.61 -5.05 18.79
CA PHE A 278 18.89 -5.99 17.71
C PHE A 278 19.23 -7.35 18.28
N ASN A 279 18.57 -8.41 17.79
CA ASN A 279 18.96 -9.79 18.04
C ASN A 279 20.19 -10.13 17.19
N SER A 280 21.33 -9.54 17.52
CA SER A 280 22.62 -9.98 17.00
C SER A 280 23.50 -10.40 18.17
N SER A 281 23.51 -11.71 18.44
CA SER A 281 24.71 -12.37 18.92
C SER A 281 25.77 -12.24 17.83
N LEU A 282 26.56 -11.16 17.84
CA LEU A 282 27.87 -11.01 17.19
C LEU A 282 28.40 -9.62 17.53
N THR A 283 29.06 -9.59 18.69
CA THR A 283 30.35 -8.95 18.92
C THR A 283 30.66 -7.68 18.13
N SER A 284 30.84 -6.60 18.90
CA SER A 284 31.98 -5.71 18.79
C SER A 284 33.07 -6.27 17.87
N LEU A 285 33.25 -5.66 16.70
CA LEU A 285 34.51 -5.71 15.95
C LEU A 285 35.57 -5.02 16.82
N ARG A 286 36.00 -5.68 17.89
CA ARG A 286 37.32 -5.44 18.48
C ARG A 286 38.29 -5.88 17.40
N LYS A 287 38.81 -4.91 16.65
CA LYS A 287 40.09 -5.08 15.94
C LYS A 287 41.06 -5.70 16.94
N HIS A 288 41.44 -6.95 16.73
CA HIS A 288 42.57 -7.56 17.43
C HIS A 288 43.81 -6.76 17.06
N ARG A 289 44.15 -5.80 17.93
CA ARG A 289 45.40 -5.05 17.85
C ARG A 289 46.43 -5.91 18.56
N HIS A 290 47.31 -6.54 17.80
CA HIS A 290 48.48 -7.21 18.34
C HIS A 290 49.30 -6.23 19.17
N HIS A 291 49.56 -6.60 20.42
CA HIS A 291 50.43 -5.86 21.33
C HIS A 291 51.86 -5.86 20.81
N ARG A 292 52.42 -4.67 20.59
CA ARG A 292 53.87 -4.42 20.65
C ARG A 292 54.13 -3.11 21.40
N HIS A 293 55.23 -3.11 22.14
CA HIS A 293 55.55 -2.27 23.30
C HIS A 293 55.73 -0.75 23.06
N ARG A 294 55.26 0.02 24.07
CA ARG A 294 55.88 1.16 24.78
C ARG A 294 56.36 2.40 23.99
N SER A 295 55.71 3.56 24.18
CA SER A 295 56.33 4.80 24.70
C SER A 295 55.31 5.95 24.91
N THR A 296 55.51 6.68 26.02
CA THR A 296 55.29 8.10 26.36
C THR A 296 54.06 8.92 25.90
N ALA A 297 53.66 9.82 26.81
CA ALA A 297 52.42 10.58 26.90
C ALA A 297 52.18 11.66 25.83
N THR A 298 50.89 11.92 25.56
CA THR A 298 50.30 13.26 25.33
C THR A 298 48.78 13.19 25.62
N PRO A 299 48.20 14.05 26.47
CA PRO A 299 46.76 14.14 26.66
C PRO A 299 46.20 15.30 25.83
N LEU A 300 45.54 15.01 24.70
CA LEU A 300 44.48 15.88 24.13
C LEU A 300 43.89 15.24 22.86
N HIS A 301 42.67 14.72 22.96
CA HIS A 301 41.59 15.12 22.07
C HIS A 301 40.31 14.44 22.55
N ASN A 302 39.30 15.24 22.85
CA ASN A 302 37.92 14.82 23.01
C ASN A 302 37.56 13.89 21.85
N LYS A 303 37.41 12.59 22.13
CA LYS A 303 36.62 11.73 21.26
C LYS A 303 35.20 12.27 21.32
N GLN A 304 34.86 13.14 20.38
CA GLN A 304 33.48 13.32 19.98
C GLN A 304 32.90 11.93 19.77
N VAL A 305 32.04 11.52 20.69
CA VAL A 305 31.09 10.45 20.42
C VAL A 305 30.22 11.01 19.31
N SER A 306 30.62 10.76 18.07
CA SER A 306 29.77 10.96 16.89
C SER A 306 28.57 10.03 17.09
N GLY A 307 27.56 10.50 17.83
CA GLY A 307 26.33 9.77 18.07
C GLY A 307 25.75 9.39 16.72
N LYS A 308 25.47 8.10 16.52
CA LYS A 308 24.79 7.64 15.31
C LYS A 308 23.49 8.42 15.18
N VAL A 309 23.25 9.09 14.06
CA VAL A 309 22.00 9.83 13.82
C VAL A 309 21.00 8.91 13.12
N ARG A 310 19.73 9.01 13.52
CA ARG A 310 18.59 8.43 12.83
C ARG A 310 17.65 9.54 12.36
N GLU A 311 16.83 9.21 11.38
CA GLU A 311 15.85 10.11 10.78
C GLU A 311 14.44 9.65 11.17
N GLU A 312 13.60 10.56 11.64
CA GLU A 312 12.24 10.26 12.06
C GLU A 312 11.22 11.10 11.27
N TYR A 313 10.12 10.46 10.89
CA TYR A 313 9.01 11.04 10.15
C TYR A 313 7.74 10.80 10.95
N HIS A 314 7.35 11.80 11.75
CA HIS A 314 6.19 11.76 12.62
C HIS A 314 4.97 12.25 11.86
N LEU A 315 4.02 11.35 11.61
CA LEU A 315 2.71 11.69 11.07
C LEU A 315 1.70 11.85 12.21
N THR A 316 1.08 13.01 12.29
CA THR A 316 0.03 13.32 13.25
C THR A 316 -1.16 13.98 12.57
N PRO A 317 -2.38 13.87 13.13
CA PRO A 317 -3.49 14.66 12.67
C PRO A 317 -3.32 16.12 13.10
N THR A 318 -3.83 17.04 12.28
CA THR A 318 -3.91 18.45 12.67
C THR A 318 -4.76 18.60 13.93
N ASP A 319 -4.27 19.38 14.90
CA ASP A 319 -4.90 19.64 16.20
C ASP A 319 -5.26 18.40 17.03
N GLY A 320 -4.62 17.25 16.76
CA GLY A 320 -4.95 15.98 17.42
C GLY A 320 -6.27 15.35 16.94
N ASN A 321 -6.96 15.96 15.98
CA ASN A 321 -8.24 15.47 15.47
C ASN A 321 -8.02 14.31 14.49
N ILE A 322 -8.20 13.07 14.94
CA ILE A 322 -8.02 11.88 14.10
C ILE A 322 -8.95 11.83 12.87
N GLN A 323 -10.06 12.58 12.85
CA GLN A 323 -10.95 12.71 11.70
C GLN A 323 -10.52 13.83 10.72
N SER A 324 -9.41 14.51 10.99
CA SER A 324 -8.84 15.51 10.10
C SER A 324 -8.40 14.89 8.78
N ARG A 325 -8.63 15.64 7.69
CA ARG A 325 -8.09 15.31 6.36
C ARG A 325 -6.71 15.94 6.10
N THR A 326 -6.20 16.70 7.07
CA THR A 326 -4.87 17.30 7.01
C THR A 326 -3.94 16.55 7.95
N VAL A 327 -2.90 15.97 7.37
CA VAL A 327 -1.81 15.31 8.10
C VAL A 327 -0.64 16.27 8.26
N LEU A 328 -0.01 16.25 9.42
CA LEU A 328 1.23 16.94 9.69
C LEU A 328 2.38 15.94 9.58
N LEU A 329 3.49 16.34 8.93
CA LEU A 329 4.77 15.67 9.02
C LEU A 329 5.69 16.50 9.91
N ASN A 330 6.13 15.94 11.04
CA ASN A 330 7.02 16.60 11.98
C ASN A 330 6.47 17.99 12.41
N GLY A 331 5.15 18.08 12.57
CA GLY A 331 4.43 19.31 12.95
C GLY A 331 4.09 20.26 11.80
N LYS A 332 4.55 20.01 10.56
CA LYS A 332 4.23 20.84 9.38
C LYS A 332 3.13 20.19 8.54
N ALA A 333 2.10 20.95 8.16
CA ALA A 333 1.02 20.42 7.33
C ALA A 333 1.52 19.99 5.95
N LEU A 334 1.11 18.80 5.51
CA LEU A 334 1.37 18.32 4.16
C LEU A 334 0.23 18.75 3.23
N THR A 335 0.52 19.73 2.41
CA THR A 335 -0.38 20.23 1.36
C THR A 335 0.38 20.32 0.04
N VAL A 336 -0.30 20.04 -1.06
CA VAL A 336 0.24 20.35 -2.38
C VAL A 336 0.36 21.86 -2.56
N ASP A 337 1.39 22.30 -3.30
CA ASP A 337 1.49 23.71 -3.68
C ASP A 337 0.49 24.09 -4.80
N SER A 338 0.51 25.35 -5.23
CA SER A 338 -0.38 25.85 -6.30
C SER A 338 -0.17 25.15 -7.64
N SER A 339 0.96 24.49 -7.86
CA SER A 339 1.26 23.69 -9.05
C SER A 339 0.83 22.22 -8.91
N GLY A 340 0.35 21.82 -7.72
CA GLY A 340 -0.03 20.45 -7.40
C GLY A 340 1.13 19.54 -7.03
N LEU A 341 2.31 20.10 -6.73
CA LEU A 341 3.48 19.32 -6.31
C LEU A 341 3.38 18.91 -4.84
N ILE A 342 3.76 17.67 -4.57
CA ILE A 342 3.88 17.14 -3.22
C ILE A 342 5.13 17.77 -2.56
N PRO A 343 5.02 18.31 -1.33
CA PRO A 343 6.16 18.90 -0.64
C PRO A 343 7.24 17.85 -0.36
N VAL A 344 8.47 18.33 -0.16
CA VAL A 344 9.57 17.48 0.31
C VAL A 344 9.20 16.94 1.70
N LEU A 345 9.34 15.63 1.88
CA LEU A 345 9.07 14.98 3.16
C LEU A 345 10.36 15.00 3.97
N GLU A 346 10.57 16.05 4.76
CA GLU A 346 11.79 16.24 5.55
C GLU A 346 11.73 15.46 6.88
N PRO A 347 12.76 14.66 7.20
CA PRO A 347 12.88 14.04 8.52
C PRO A 347 13.32 15.04 9.59
N VAL A 348 13.04 14.71 10.85
CA VAL A 348 13.81 15.22 11.98
C VAL A 348 14.97 14.27 12.28
N ARG A 349 16.13 14.82 12.62
CA ARG A 349 17.33 14.05 12.93
C ARG A 349 17.48 13.92 14.44
N VAL A 350 17.56 12.70 14.93
CA VAL A 350 17.59 12.38 16.36
C VAL A 350 18.80 11.50 16.66
N ASN A 351 19.38 11.63 17.84
CA ASN A 351 20.45 10.74 18.28
C ASN A 351 19.90 9.31 18.47
N SER A 352 20.55 8.32 17.85
CA SER A 352 20.10 6.93 17.88
C SER A 352 20.08 6.32 19.29
N SER A 353 20.79 6.90 20.26
CA SER A 353 20.75 6.45 21.67
C SER A 353 19.49 6.88 22.42
N GLU A 354 18.79 7.91 21.96
CA GLU A 354 17.57 8.39 22.61
C GLU A 354 16.39 7.46 22.31
N PRO A 355 15.41 7.28 23.21
CA PRO A 355 14.19 6.57 22.88
C PRO A 355 13.44 7.25 21.72
N ILE A 356 12.78 6.47 20.86
CA ILE A 356 11.87 6.98 19.84
C ILE A 356 10.56 7.36 20.54
N ARG A 357 10.18 8.64 20.48
CA ARG A 357 8.93 9.12 21.06
C ARG A 357 7.79 8.94 20.06
N VAL A 358 6.77 8.16 20.40
CA VAL A 358 5.58 7.94 19.57
C VAL A 358 4.38 8.57 20.29
N ALA A 359 3.88 9.69 19.78
CA ALA A 359 2.78 10.43 20.39
C ALA A 359 1.46 9.63 20.37
N PRO A 360 0.44 10.00 21.17
CA PRO A 360 -0.88 9.40 21.07
C PRO A 360 -1.47 9.60 19.66
N TYR A 361 -2.25 8.63 19.18
CA TYR A 361 -2.85 8.63 17.84
C TYR A 361 -1.89 9.13 16.74
N SER A 362 -0.73 8.50 16.63
CA SER A 362 0.31 8.91 15.68
C SER A 362 1.01 7.73 15.02
N VAL A 363 1.72 8.04 13.93
CA VAL A 363 2.56 7.09 13.20
C VAL A 363 3.95 7.67 13.09
N VAL A 364 4.98 6.84 13.24
CA VAL A 364 6.38 7.25 13.09
C VAL A 364 7.10 6.27 12.18
N PHE A 365 7.68 6.78 11.08
CA PHE A 365 8.70 6.05 10.34
C PHE A 365 10.08 6.46 10.87
N VAL A 366 10.96 5.49 11.10
CA VAL A 366 12.31 5.73 11.63
C VAL A 366 13.33 5.04 10.75
N HIS A 367 14.16 5.82 10.07
CA HIS A 367 15.28 5.31 9.28
C HIS A 367 16.56 5.34 10.12
N MET A 368 17.16 4.16 10.30
CA MET A 368 18.39 3.96 11.07
C MET A 368 19.53 3.54 10.12
N PRO A 369 20.22 4.49 9.46
CA PRO A 369 21.20 4.17 8.43
C PRO A 369 22.42 3.40 8.96
N ASN A 370 22.71 3.57 10.25
CA ASN A 370 23.87 2.97 10.92
C ASN A 370 23.56 1.64 11.61
N ALA A 371 22.37 1.07 11.37
CA ALA A 371 21.95 -0.22 11.89
C ALA A 371 22.62 -1.35 11.09
N ALA A 372 23.47 -2.12 11.76
CA ALA A 372 24.27 -3.16 11.12
C ALA A 372 23.54 -4.52 11.14
N VAL A 373 22.44 -4.64 10.39
CA VAL A 373 21.67 -5.89 10.28
C VAL A 373 22.16 -6.70 9.08
N PRO A 374 22.69 -7.93 9.26
CA PRO A 374 23.26 -8.72 8.16
C PRO A 374 22.33 -8.95 6.97
N ALA A 375 21.02 -9.11 7.20
CA ALA A 375 20.01 -9.28 6.14
C ALA A 375 19.78 -8.02 5.27
N CYS A 376 20.35 -6.87 5.67
CA CYS A 376 20.19 -5.57 5.02
C CYS A 376 21.50 -5.03 4.44
N ARG A 377 22.49 -5.92 4.21
CA ARG A 377 23.79 -5.57 3.63
C ARG A 377 23.87 -5.90 2.15
#